data_AF-A0A154W214-F1
#
_entry.id   AF-A0A154W214-F1
#
_cell.length_a   1.000
_cell.length_b   1.000
_cell.length_c   1.000
_cell.angle_alpha   90.00
_cell.angle_beta   90.00
_cell.angle_gamma   90.00
#
_symmetry.space_group_name_H-M   'P 1'
#
loop_
_entity.id
_entity.type
_entity.pdbx_description
1 polymer ?
#
loop_
_entity_poly.entity_id
_entity_poly.type
_entity_poly.pdbx_seq_one_letter_code
_entity_poly.pdbx_strand_id
1 'polypeptide(L)'
;MLDTALAIIREEGADRLTLGHLAARAGVSKPIAYEHFGTRSGLLGELYKSLDRDQVAALRDALKRERRTLAETADILAAAYVHCSADTSGEWYAIGAALSGSEEMDAVRQELIDGYVQLFVSVLEPHSALPRDELYRRCVGLVGAGEALSVTMIDGHCSEQQAADAFSALIRGGLGASSP
;
A
#
# COMPACT_ATOMS: atom_id res chain seq x y z
N MET A 1 11.59 -7.11 16.99
CA MET A 1 10.28 -6.84 17.65
C MET A 1 9.13 -6.90 16.67
N LEU A 2 9.21 -6.27 15.48
CA LEU A 2 8.14 -6.35 14.47
C LEU A 2 7.83 -7.79 14.01
N ASP A 3 8.84 -8.64 13.76
CA ASP A 3 8.61 -10.05 13.42
C ASP A 3 7.86 -10.81 14.52
N THR A 4 8.21 -10.54 15.79
CA THR A 4 7.51 -11.11 16.95
C THR A 4 6.07 -10.63 17.03
N ALA A 5 5.82 -9.36 16.71
CA ALA A 5 4.48 -8.81 16.70
C ALA A 5 3.64 -9.40 15.55
N LEU A 6 4.21 -9.59 14.35
CA LEU A 6 3.55 -10.33 13.25
C LEU A 6 3.23 -11.77 13.64
N ALA A 7 4.14 -12.47 14.32
CA ALA A 7 3.88 -13.81 14.82
C ALA A 7 2.70 -13.84 15.82
N ILE A 8 2.62 -12.87 16.74
CA ILE A 8 1.47 -12.72 17.65
C ILE A 8 0.18 -12.54 16.86
N ILE A 9 0.16 -11.67 15.85
CA ILE A 9 -1.05 -11.42 15.05
C ILE A 9 -1.48 -12.70 14.32
N ARG A 10 -0.54 -13.45 13.75
CA ARG A 10 -0.81 -14.71 13.05
C ARG A 10 -1.38 -15.80 13.95
N GLU A 11 -0.82 -15.92 15.16
CA GLU A 11 -1.16 -17.01 16.07
C GLU A 11 -2.33 -16.68 16.99
N GLU A 12 -2.45 -15.42 17.40
CA GLU A 12 -3.34 -14.99 18.49
C GLU A 12 -4.31 -13.87 18.07
N GLY A 13 -4.14 -13.28 16.88
CA GLY A 13 -4.95 -12.17 16.39
C GLY A 13 -4.47 -10.79 16.84
N ALA A 14 -4.87 -9.74 16.09
CA ALA A 14 -4.44 -8.37 16.32
C ALA A 14 -4.86 -7.79 17.68
N ASP A 15 -5.99 -8.25 18.24
CA ASP A 15 -6.48 -7.81 19.56
C ASP A 15 -5.56 -8.24 20.71
N ARG A 16 -4.83 -9.35 20.54
CA ARG A 16 -3.88 -9.85 21.53
C ARG A 16 -2.55 -9.10 21.51
N LEU A 17 -2.29 -8.32 20.46
CA LEU A 17 -1.08 -7.52 20.36
C LEU A 17 -1.17 -6.29 21.27
N THR A 18 -0.48 -6.37 22.40
CA THR A 18 -0.21 -5.24 23.32
C THR A 18 1.30 -5.08 23.51
N LEU A 19 1.76 -3.88 23.87
CA LEU A 19 3.20 -3.64 24.13
C LEU A 19 3.75 -4.53 25.25
N GLY A 20 2.93 -4.82 26.27
CA GLY A 20 3.31 -5.74 27.35
C GLY A 20 3.43 -7.18 26.89
N HIS A 21 2.51 -7.67 26.05
CA HIS A 21 2.56 -9.02 25.48
C HIS A 21 3.73 -9.17 24.51
N LEU A 22 3.95 -8.15 23.66
CA LEU A 22 5.10 -8.10 22.77
C LEU A 22 6.42 -8.14 23.56
N ALA A 23 6.56 -7.35 24.62
CA ALA A 23 7.76 -7.34 25.45
C ALA A 23 8.05 -8.73 26.04
N ALA A 24 7.04 -9.36 26.63
CA ALA A 24 7.16 -10.69 27.21
C ALA A 24 7.58 -11.73 26.16
N ARG A 25 6.95 -11.71 24.99
CA ARG A 25 7.24 -12.68 23.92
C ARG A 25 8.56 -12.43 23.19
N ALA A 26 8.99 -11.18 23.10
CA ALA A 26 10.28 -10.81 22.52
C ALA A 26 11.45 -10.95 23.50
N GLY A 27 11.20 -11.32 24.77
CA GLY A 27 12.24 -11.45 25.79
C GLY A 27 12.86 -10.13 26.23
N VAL A 28 12.15 -9.00 26.06
CA VAL A 28 12.60 -7.67 26.46
C VAL A 28 11.79 -7.15 27.64
N SER A 29 12.32 -6.14 28.34
CA SER A 29 11.56 -5.50 29.40
C SER A 29 10.40 -4.67 28.84
N LYS A 30 9.32 -4.49 29.61
CA LYS A 30 8.20 -3.62 29.20
C LYS A 30 8.69 -2.21 28.83
N PRO A 31 9.51 -1.51 29.64
CA PRO A 31 9.98 -0.17 29.29
C PRO A 31 10.61 -0.06 27.89
N ILE A 32 11.37 -1.08 27.44
CA ILE A 32 11.99 -1.09 26.11
C ILE A 32 10.93 -1.06 24.99
N ALA A 33 9.86 -1.85 25.11
CA ALA A 33 8.80 -1.85 24.11
C ALA A 33 8.03 -0.51 24.07
N TYR A 34 7.80 0.10 25.23
CA TYR A 34 7.14 1.41 25.32
C TYR A 34 8.03 2.55 24.82
N GLU A 35 9.34 2.49 25.05
CA GLU A 35 10.31 3.47 24.52
C GLU A 35 10.38 3.41 22.99
N HIS A 36 10.30 2.21 22.42
CA HIS A 36 10.43 2.03 20.98
C HIS A 36 9.16 2.39 20.20
N PHE A 37 7.98 1.99 20.69
CA PHE A 37 6.72 2.14 19.95
C PHE A 37 5.79 3.22 20.51
N GLY A 38 6.00 3.67 21.76
CA GLY A 38 5.14 4.61 22.47
C GLY A 38 3.78 4.02 22.86
N THR A 39 2.95 3.74 21.87
CA THR A 39 1.57 3.26 22.02
C THR A 39 1.31 2.00 21.20
N ARG A 40 0.19 1.32 21.47
CA ARG A 40 -0.26 0.18 20.64
C ARG A 40 -0.53 0.63 19.20
N SER A 41 -1.13 1.81 19.01
CA SER A 41 -1.37 2.38 17.68
C SER A 41 -0.06 2.67 16.95
N GLY A 42 0.97 3.18 17.65
CA GLY A 42 2.30 3.38 17.09
C GLY A 42 2.96 2.07 16.63
N LEU A 43 2.87 1.01 17.44
CA LEU A 43 3.33 -0.34 17.05
C LEU A 43 2.59 -0.86 15.80
N LEU A 44 1.26 -0.77 15.79
CA LEU A 44 0.46 -1.23 14.66
C LEU A 44 0.75 -0.41 13.39
N GLY A 45 0.96 0.91 13.52
CA GLY A 45 1.37 1.77 12.41
C GLY A 45 2.73 1.36 11.82
N GLU A 46 3.73 1.09 12.66
CA GLU A 46 5.04 0.60 12.20
C GLU A 46 4.96 -0.78 11.54
N LEU A 47 4.09 -1.67 12.03
CA LEU A 47 3.81 -2.95 11.40
C LEU A 47 3.18 -2.77 10.02
N TYR A 48 2.19 -1.88 9.93
CA TYR A 48 1.48 -1.59 8.69
C TYR A 48 2.44 -1.02 7.63
N LYS A 49 3.29 -0.06 8.02
CA LYS A 49 4.37 0.46 7.17
C LYS A 49 5.37 -0.62 6.77
N SER A 50 5.66 -1.58 7.65
CA SER A 50 6.58 -2.66 7.32
C SER A 50 6.04 -3.60 6.27
N LEU A 51 4.76 -3.95 6.34
CA LEU A 51 4.10 -4.77 5.33
C LEU A 51 4.00 -4.02 4.00
N ASP A 52 3.74 -2.71 4.04
CA ASP A 52 3.66 -1.88 2.84
C ASP A 52 5.01 -1.73 2.11
N ARG A 53 6.12 -1.57 2.85
CA ARG A 53 7.46 -1.44 2.26
C ARG A 53 7.80 -2.57 1.30
N ASP A 54 7.41 -3.80 1.65
CA ASP A 54 7.66 -4.98 0.83
C ASP A 54 6.85 -4.92 -0.48
N GLN A 55 5.61 -4.45 -0.43
CA GLN A 55 4.74 -4.26 -1.62
C GLN A 55 5.28 -3.15 -2.53
N VAL A 56 5.63 -1.99 -1.96
CA VAL A 56 6.21 -0.89 -2.71
C VAL A 56 7.55 -1.30 -3.37
N ALA A 57 8.35 -2.10 -2.68
CA ALA A 57 9.60 -2.63 -3.24
C ALA A 57 9.35 -3.57 -4.43
N ALA A 58 8.40 -4.50 -4.31
CA ALA A 58 8.01 -5.40 -5.40
C ALA A 58 7.49 -4.63 -6.61
N LEU A 59 6.65 -3.61 -6.37
CA LEU A 59 6.11 -2.74 -7.41
C LEU A 59 7.23 -1.96 -8.13
N ARG A 60 8.18 -1.38 -7.38
CA ARG A 60 9.36 -0.72 -7.97
C ARG A 60 10.17 -1.69 -8.82
N ASP A 61 10.41 -2.91 -8.34
CA ASP A 61 11.22 -3.90 -9.04
C ASP A 61 10.59 -4.34 -10.37
N ALA A 62 9.27 -4.51 -10.42
CA ALA A 62 8.54 -4.76 -11.67
C ALA A 62 8.76 -3.65 -12.72
N LEU A 63 8.95 -2.42 -12.24
CA LEU A 63 9.05 -1.21 -13.08
C LEU A 63 10.49 -0.86 -13.49
N LYS A 64 11.53 -1.51 -12.94
CA LYS A 64 12.96 -1.18 -13.18
C LYS A 64 13.55 -1.39 -14.60
N ARG A 65 12.80 -1.85 -15.62
CA ARG A 65 13.35 -2.07 -16.98
C ARG A 65 13.28 -0.84 -17.89
N GLU A 66 14.30 -0.63 -18.71
CA GLU A 66 14.44 0.54 -19.60
C GLU A 66 13.61 0.49 -20.89
N ARG A 67 13.16 1.70 -21.30
CA ARG A 67 12.32 2.07 -22.47
C ARG A 67 11.12 1.17 -22.70
N ARG A 68 9.99 1.61 -22.13
CA ARG A 68 8.66 1.11 -22.41
C ARG A 68 7.82 2.19 -23.06
N THR A 69 6.81 1.79 -23.80
CA THR A 69 5.72 2.67 -24.22
C THR A 69 4.81 2.96 -23.01
N LEU A 70 3.97 4.00 -23.12
CA LEU A 70 2.94 4.27 -22.10
C LEU A 70 2.04 3.05 -21.85
N ALA A 71 1.66 2.34 -22.91
CA ALA A 71 0.78 1.18 -22.81
C ALA A 71 1.42 0.07 -21.96
N GLU A 72 2.66 -0.29 -22.26
CA GLU A 72 3.41 -1.30 -21.51
C GLU A 72 3.65 -0.88 -20.06
N THR A 73 3.97 0.39 -19.81
CA THR A 73 4.12 0.91 -18.45
C THR A 73 2.81 0.84 -17.68
N ALA A 74 1.68 1.21 -18.30
CA ALA A 74 0.36 1.15 -17.68
C ALA A 74 -0.07 -0.30 -17.37
N ASP A 75 0.15 -1.24 -18.29
CA ASP A 75 -0.19 -2.65 -18.09
C ASP A 75 0.61 -3.26 -16.94
N ILE A 76 1.93 -2.99 -16.88
CA ILE A 76 2.79 -3.50 -15.80
C ILE A 76 2.43 -2.86 -14.46
N LEU A 77 2.23 -1.53 -14.43
CA LEU A 77 1.87 -0.81 -13.21
C LEU A 77 0.54 -1.32 -12.65
N ALA A 78 -0.47 -1.48 -13.51
CA ALA A 78 -1.77 -1.98 -13.13
C ALA A 78 -1.71 -3.43 -12.61
N ALA A 79 -1.07 -4.32 -13.37
CA ALA A 79 -0.95 -5.73 -12.99
C ALA A 79 -0.19 -5.87 -11.66
N ALA A 80 0.95 -5.20 -11.50
CA ALA A 80 1.74 -5.28 -10.29
C ALA A 80 0.99 -4.70 -9.07
N TYR A 81 0.26 -3.60 -9.23
CA TYR A 81 -0.53 -3.00 -8.15
C TYR A 81 -1.65 -3.94 -7.68
N VAL A 82 -2.44 -4.46 -8.63
CA VAL A 82 -3.55 -5.37 -8.35
C VAL A 82 -3.04 -6.69 -7.76
N HIS A 83 -1.94 -7.24 -8.31
CA HIS A 83 -1.32 -8.46 -7.81
C HIS A 83 -0.82 -8.31 -6.37
N CYS A 84 -0.13 -7.20 -6.05
CA CYS A 84 0.29 -6.94 -4.66
C CYS A 84 -0.91 -6.89 -3.71
N SER A 85 -2.05 -6.37 -4.17
CA SER A 85 -3.30 -6.32 -3.40
C SER A 85 -3.94 -7.70 -3.23
N ALA A 86 -3.85 -8.58 -4.24
CA ALA A 86 -4.33 -9.96 -4.17
C ALA A 86 -3.47 -10.83 -3.24
N ASP A 87 -2.15 -10.64 -3.28
CA ASP A 87 -1.18 -11.35 -2.43
C ASP A 87 -1.07 -10.74 -1.02
N THR A 88 -1.82 -9.67 -0.74
CA THR A 88 -1.82 -9.04 0.58
C THR A 88 -2.38 -10.02 1.62
N SER A 89 -1.49 -10.45 2.52
CA SER A 89 -1.77 -11.40 3.59
C SER A 89 -2.90 -10.92 4.52
N GLY A 90 -3.64 -11.85 5.15
CA GLY A 90 -4.70 -11.53 6.10
C GLY A 90 -4.25 -10.64 7.27
N GLU A 91 -2.96 -10.63 7.58
CA GLU A 91 -2.31 -9.77 8.56
C GLU A 91 -2.44 -8.28 8.22
N TRP A 92 -2.32 -7.90 6.95
CA TRP A 92 -2.45 -6.50 6.53
C TRP A 92 -3.88 -6.00 6.78
N TYR A 93 -4.89 -6.80 6.44
CA TYR A 93 -6.30 -6.50 6.73
C TYR A 93 -6.56 -6.47 8.23
N ALA A 94 -6.01 -7.43 8.99
CA ALA A 94 -6.17 -7.50 10.43
C ALA A 94 -5.55 -6.28 11.13
N ILE A 95 -4.38 -5.83 10.69
CA ILE A 95 -3.71 -4.63 11.20
C ILE A 95 -4.50 -3.37 10.84
N GLY A 96 -4.92 -3.22 9.57
CA GLY A 96 -5.73 -2.08 9.14
C GLY A 96 -7.07 -1.98 9.89
N ALA A 97 -7.75 -3.11 10.09
CA ALA A 97 -8.96 -3.19 10.90
C ALA A 97 -8.69 -2.83 12.37
N ALA A 98 -7.63 -3.34 12.97
CA ALA A 98 -7.27 -3.06 14.36
C ALA A 98 -6.80 -1.61 14.60
N LEU A 99 -6.37 -0.90 13.56
CA LEU A 99 -5.98 0.50 13.57
C LEU A 99 -7.13 1.47 13.29
N SER A 100 -8.24 0.99 12.73
CA SER A 100 -9.35 1.80 12.24
C SER A 100 -9.90 2.75 13.31
N GLY A 101 -10.06 4.04 12.95
CA GLY A 101 -10.68 5.07 13.80
C GLY A 101 -9.75 5.83 14.75
N SER A 102 -8.43 5.72 14.58
CA SER A 102 -7.43 6.53 15.32
C SER A 102 -6.78 7.59 14.43
N GLU A 103 -6.41 8.74 15.00
CA GLU A 103 -5.71 9.81 14.26
C GLU A 103 -4.36 9.32 13.72
N GLU A 104 -3.68 8.44 14.48
CA GLU A 104 -2.44 7.81 14.03
C GLU A 104 -2.66 6.94 12.78
N MET A 105 -3.81 6.28 12.66
CA MET A 105 -4.12 5.50 11.46
C MET A 105 -4.34 6.37 10.24
N ASP A 106 -5.07 7.48 10.40
CA ASP A 106 -5.28 8.40 9.28
C ASP A 106 -3.95 8.98 8.79
N ALA A 107 -3.05 9.34 9.72
CA ALA A 107 -1.71 9.81 9.38
C ALA A 107 -0.87 8.73 8.66
N VAL A 108 -0.85 7.49 9.19
CA VAL A 108 -0.09 6.40 8.57
C VAL A 108 -0.68 6.05 7.20
N ARG A 109 -2.00 5.93 7.07
CA ARG A 109 -2.66 5.64 5.80
C ARG A 109 -2.34 6.72 4.76
N GLN A 110 -2.40 7.98 5.16
CA GLN A 110 -2.07 9.10 4.27
C GLN A 110 -0.60 9.04 3.83
N GLU A 111 0.32 8.74 4.75
CA GLU A 111 1.76 8.56 4.43
C GLU A 111 1.98 7.44 3.40
N LEU A 112 1.29 6.30 3.53
CA LEU A 112 1.40 5.20 2.58
C LEU A 112 0.84 5.59 1.20
N ILE A 113 -0.36 6.19 1.16
CA ILE A 113 -0.98 6.66 -0.09
C ILE A 113 -0.07 7.67 -0.78
N ASP A 114 0.48 8.63 -0.05
CA ASP A 114 1.41 9.61 -0.60
C ASP A 114 2.64 8.91 -1.21
N GLY A 115 3.13 7.84 -0.58
CA GLY A 115 4.19 6.98 -1.11
C GLY A 115 3.86 6.34 -2.46
N TYR A 116 2.66 5.76 -2.60
CA TYR A 116 2.18 5.22 -3.89
C TYR A 116 1.99 6.31 -4.93
N VAL A 117 1.44 7.46 -4.55
CA VAL A 117 1.26 8.60 -5.46
C VAL A 117 2.61 9.06 -6.01
N GLN A 118 3.63 9.21 -5.17
CA GLN A 118 4.98 9.58 -5.64
C GLN A 118 5.58 8.52 -6.56
N LEU A 119 5.33 7.24 -6.29
CA LEU A 119 5.75 6.15 -7.18
C LEU A 119 5.06 6.25 -8.54
N PHE A 120 3.74 6.44 -8.57
CA PHE A 120 2.98 6.60 -9.81
C PHE A 120 3.46 7.82 -10.59
N VAL A 121 3.68 8.95 -9.93
CA VAL A 121 4.26 10.16 -10.57
C VAL A 121 5.60 9.82 -11.20
N SER A 122 6.51 9.18 -10.47
CA SER A 122 7.86 8.87 -10.98
C SER A 122 7.86 7.94 -12.20
N VAL A 123 6.88 7.03 -12.27
CA VAL A 123 6.74 6.03 -13.33
C VAL A 123 6.07 6.63 -14.56
N LEU A 124 5.12 7.55 -14.36
CA LEU A 124 4.30 8.10 -15.44
C LEU A 124 4.85 9.44 -15.97
N GLU A 125 5.70 10.15 -15.22
CA GLU A 125 6.35 11.41 -15.63
C GLU A 125 7.06 11.29 -17.00
N PRO A 126 7.84 10.23 -17.30
CA PRO A 126 8.48 10.07 -18.61
C PRO A 126 7.52 9.89 -19.79
N HIS A 127 6.25 9.56 -19.51
CA HIS A 127 5.21 9.30 -20.53
C HIS A 127 4.16 10.41 -20.61
N SER A 128 4.31 11.46 -19.80
CA SER A 128 3.32 12.53 -19.65
C SER A 128 3.82 13.84 -20.25
N ALA A 129 2.92 14.56 -20.91
CA ALA A 129 3.12 15.96 -21.30
C ALA A 129 2.48 16.95 -20.31
N LEU A 130 1.87 16.46 -19.24
CA LEU A 130 1.16 17.28 -18.27
C LEU A 130 2.15 18.05 -17.37
N PRO A 131 1.76 19.25 -16.90
CA PRO A 131 2.41 19.88 -15.75
C PRO A 131 2.47 18.92 -14.55
N ARG A 132 3.55 18.98 -13.79
CA ARG A 132 3.81 18.03 -12.69
C ARG A 132 2.74 18.05 -11.59
N ASP A 133 2.16 19.21 -11.31
CA ASP A 133 1.09 19.37 -10.33
C ASP A 133 -0.22 18.71 -10.81
N GLU A 134 -0.50 18.78 -12.10
CA GLU A 134 -1.63 18.08 -12.72
C GLU A 134 -1.40 16.57 -12.74
N LEU A 135 -0.20 16.13 -13.12
CA LEU A 135 0.17 14.72 -13.04
C LEU A 135 0.00 14.18 -11.62
N TYR A 136 0.44 14.92 -10.60
CA TYR A 136 0.24 14.55 -9.20
C TYR A 136 -1.23 14.35 -8.86
N ARG A 137 -2.11 15.31 -9.19
CA ARG A 137 -3.56 15.19 -8.93
C ARG A 137 -4.17 13.98 -9.64
N ARG A 138 -3.76 13.70 -10.87
CA ARG A 138 -4.21 12.50 -11.59
C ARG A 138 -3.70 11.22 -10.95
N CYS A 139 -2.44 11.19 -10.49
CA CYS A 139 -1.89 10.05 -9.75
C CYS A 139 -2.62 9.80 -8.43
N VAL A 140 -3.03 10.84 -7.70
CA VAL A 140 -3.92 10.69 -6.52
C VAL A 140 -5.22 9.96 -6.91
N GLY A 141 -5.86 10.40 -7.98
CA GLY A 141 -7.08 9.74 -8.49
C GLY A 141 -6.84 8.30 -8.94
N LEU A 142 -5.72 8.03 -9.61
CA LEU A 142 -5.34 6.69 -10.07
C LEU A 142 -5.08 5.73 -8.90
N VAL A 143 -4.37 6.17 -7.87
CA VAL A 143 -4.15 5.34 -6.66
C VAL A 143 -5.48 4.99 -6.01
N GLY A 144 -6.39 5.96 -5.85
CA GLY A 144 -7.74 5.70 -5.33
C GLY A 144 -8.55 4.74 -6.21
N ALA A 145 -8.43 4.84 -7.53
CA ALA A 145 -9.05 3.88 -8.45
C ALA A 145 -8.47 2.47 -8.31
N GLY A 146 -7.14 2.35 -8.15
CA GLY A 146 -6.46 1.09 -7.88
C GLY A 146 -6.91 0.45 -6.57
N GLU A 147 -7.04 1.22 -5.49
CA GLU A 147 -7.59 0.76 -4.20
C GLU A 147 -9.02 0.21 -4.38
N ALA A 148 -9.91 0.97 -5.02
CA ALA A 148 -11.30 0.58 -5.21
C ALA A 148 -11.44 -0.69 -6.08
N LEU A 149 -10.65 -0.81 -7.15
CA LEU A 149 -10.62 -2.00 -7.99
C LEU A 149 -10.08 -3.22 -7.24
N SER A 150 -9.08 -3.02 -6.38
CA SER A 150 -8.52 -4.09 -5.56
C SER A 150 -9.56 -4.61 -4.57
N VAL A 151 -10.27 -3.74 -3.85
CA VAL A 151 -11.37 -4.13 -2.96
C VAL A 151 -12.44 -4.90 -3.71
N THR A 152 -12.85 -4.41 -4.88
CA THR A 152 -13.85 -5.08 -5.74
C THR A 152 -13.42 -6.50 -6.13
N MET A 153 -12.13 -6.67 -6.47
CA MET A 153 -11.55 -7.98 -6.80
C MET A 153 -11.51 -8.91 -5.58
N ILE A 154 -11.06 -8.42 -4.42
CA ILE A 154 -10.95 -9.20 -3.18
C ILE A 154 -12.32 -9.68 -2.70
N ASP A 155 -13.35 -8.86 -2.87
CA ASP A 155 -14.75 -9.21 -2.60
C ASP A 155 -15.32 -10.21 -3.63
N GLY A 156 -14.56 -10.58 -4.66
CA GLY A 156 -14.92 -11.58 -5.67
C GLY A 156 -15.85 -11.05 -6.76
N HIS A 157 -16.03 -9.73 -6.88
CA HIS A 157 -16.90 -9.13 -7.90
C HIS A 157 -16.23 -9.05 -9.29
N CYS A 158 -14.91 -9.17 -9.36
CA CYS A 158 -14.16 -9.31 -10.61
C CYS A 158 -12.89 -10.16 -10.40
N SER A 159 -12.32 -10.66 -11.50
CA SER A 159 -11.03 -11.35 -11.46
C SER A 159 -9.86 -10.37 -11.41
N GLU A 160 -8.69 -10.86 -10.97
CA GLU A 160 -7.43 -10.11 -10.99
C GLU A 160 -7.13 -9.52 -12.37
N GLN A 161 -7.30 -10.32 -13.43
CA GLN A 161 -7.11 -9.86 -14.81
C GLN A 161 -8.08 -8.73 -15.17
N GLN A 162 -9.36 -8.84 -14.80
CA GLN A 162 -10.36 -7.81 -15.09
C GLN A 162 -10.05 -6.49 -14.36
N ALA A 163 -9.61 -6.58 -13.10
CA ALA A 163 -9.18 -5.40 -12.33
C ALA A 163 -7.94 -4.75 -12.94
N ALA A 164 -6.93 -5.54 -13.32
CA ALA A 164 -5.71 -5.04 -13.96
C ALA A 164 -6.00 -4.39 -15.32
N ASP A 165 -6.82 -5.01 -16.17
CA ASP A 165 -7.20 -4.47 -17.49
C ASP A 165 -7.94 -3.13 -17.36
N ALA A 166 -8.91 -3.06 -16.44
CA ALA A 166 -9.65 -1.84 -16.15
C ALA A 166 -8.72 -0.73 -15.63
N PHE A 167 -7.81 -1.07 -14.71
CA PHE A 167 -6.90 -0.10 -14.14
C PHE A 167 -5.90 0.43 -15.16
N SER A 168 -5.35 -0.45 -16.01
CA SER A 168 -4.46 -0.04 -17.09
C SER A 168 -5.14 0.91 -18.07
N ALA A 169 -6.41 0.65 -18.42
CA ALA A 169 -7.20 1.56 -19.24
C ALA A 169 -7.39 2.94 -18.59
N LEU A 170 -7.65 2.99 -17.27
CA LEU A 170 -7.73 4.24 -16.51
C LEU A 170 -6.40 5.00 -16.47
N ILE A 171 -5.26 4.32 -16.30
CA ILE A 171 -3.94 4.95 -16.31
C ILE A 171 -3.67 5.60 -17.68
N ARG A 172 -3.91 4.87 -18.77
CA ARG A 172 -3.72 5.41 -20.14
C ARG A 172 -4.64 6.59 -20.41
N GLY A 173 -5.93 6.46 -20.09
CA GLY A 173 -6.92 7.53 -20.27
C GLY A 173 -6.64 8.74 -19.38
N GLY A 174 -6.19 8.51 -18.15
CA GLY A 174 -5.80 9.53 -17.19
C GLY A 174 -4.58 10.34 -17.62
N LEU A 175 -3.72 9.82 -18.50
CA LEU A 175 -2.62 10.60 -19.09
C LEU A 175 -3.00 11.23 -20.43
N GLY A 176 -3.97 10.65 -21.13
CA GLY A 176 -4.50 11.14 -22.40
C GLY A 176 -5.60 12.17 -22.24
N ALA A 177 -5.24 13.41 -21.90
CA ALA A 177 -6.02 14.62 -22.23
C ALA A 177 -5.22 15.85 -21.83
N SER A 178 -4.75 16.63 -22.81
CA SER A 178 -4.59 18.07 -22.60
C SER A 178 -5.99 18.63 -22.33
N SER A 179 -6.20 19.29 -21.21
CA SER A 179 -7.42 20.08 -21.03
C SER A 179 -7.54 21.08 -22.19
N PRO A 180 -8.77 21.34 -22.71
CA PRO A 180 -9.00 22.31 -23.77
C PRO A 180 -8.59 23.74 -23.38
#